data_AF-A0A970NEF6-F1
#
_entry.id   AF-A0A970NEF6-F1
#
_cell.length_a   1.000
_cell.length_b   1.000
_cell.length_c   1.000
_cell.angle_alpha   90.00
_cell.angle_beta   90.00
_cell.angle_gamma   90.00
#
_symmetry.space_group_name_H-M   'P 1'
#
loop_
_entity.id
_entity.type
_entity.pdbx_description
1 polymer ?
#
loop_
_entity_poly.entity_id
_entity_poly.type
_entity_poly.pdbx_seq_one_letter_code
_entity_poly.pdbx_strand_id
1 'polypeptide(L)'
;VIEKGEQLAPEWLRIIPEFDFPLPDGFYYYVKDPASGLNTQVPINRADRPPDYPVTLNHRLMRLVHRLAFTPDKNLFPAARRHYRKKKAPSRHRLEHLIKVLGNDCQDCGDCALLDLAYLCPMSQCPKNQRNGPCGGSRDSWCEVFPGKKKCVWVKAYAMLKTYGEESELAGQYVPPVIWDLRQTSAWYNYYTGRDHSSITKEEKEN
;
A
#
# COMPACT_ATOMS: atom_id res chain seq x y z
N VAL A 1 -16.85 38.03 0.37
CA VAL A 1 -15.79 37.09 0.85
C VAL A 1 -14.44 37.78 0.91
N ILE A 2 -13.92 38.32 -0.20
CA ILE A 2 -12.61 39.00 -0.25
C ILE A 2 -12.51 40.15 0.75
N GLU A 3 -13.46 41.09 0.73
CA GLU A 3 -13.48 42.24 1.66
C GLU A 3 -13.49 41.81 3.14
N LYS A 4 -14.23 40.74 3.48
CA LYS A 4 -14.24 40.21 4.85
C LYS A 4 -12.90 39.55 5.21
N GLY A 5 -12.25 38.89 4.25
CA GLY A 5 -10.92 38.34 4.42
C GLY A 5 -9.87 39.43 4.68
N GLU A 6 -9.89 40.52 3.92
CA GLU A 6 -9.00 41.66 4.12
C GLU A 6 -9.18 42.34 5.48
N GLN A 7 -10.42 42.43 5.97
CA GLN A 7 -10.71 42.95 7.32
C GLN A 7 -10.14 42.06 8.43
N LEU A 8 -10.14 40.73 8.23
CA LEU A 8 -9.71 39.76 9.24
C LEU A 8 -8.21 39.45 9.18
N ALA A 9 -7.56 39.69 8.04
CA ALA A 9 -6.15 39.39 7.81
C ALA A 9 -5.19 40.05 8.83
N PRO A 10 -5.38 41.30 9.29
CA PRO A 10 -4.49 41.89 10.30
C PRO A 10 -4.55 41.20 11.67
N GLU A 11 -5.71 40.62 12.02
CA GLU A 11 -5.97 39.96 13.31
C GLU A 11 -6.10 38.43 13.16
N TRP A 12 -5.55 37.85 12.10
CA TRP A 12 -5.78 36.45 11.74
C TRP A 12 -5.42 35.46 12.86
N LEU A 13 -4.38 35.76 13.65
CA LEU A 13 -3.97 34.95 14.81
C LEU A 13 -5.12 34.77 15.83
N ARG A 14 -5.99 35.78 15.99
CA ARG A 14 -7.12 35.76 16.92
C ARG A 14 -8.18 34.72 16.53
N ILE A 15 -8.23 34.37 15.25
CA ILE A 15 -9.27 33.52 14.66
C ILE A 15 -8.80 32.06 14.57
N ILE A 16 -7.51 31.78 14.78
CA ILE A 16 -6.95 30.41 14.77
C ILE A 16 -7.79 29.42 15.60
N PRO A 17 -8.22 29.73 16.85
CA PRO A 17 -9.00 28.79 17.65
C PRO A 17 -10.36 28.41 17.04
N GLU A 18 -10.92 29.24 16.15
CA GLU A 18 -12.17 28.92 15.44
C GLU A 18 -11.97 27.86 14.34
N PHE A 19 -10.73 27.66 13.90
CA PHE A 19 -10.34 26.71 12.86
C PHE A 19 -9.50 25.53 13.39
N ASP A 20 -9.14 25.52 14.67
CA ASP A 20 -8.45 24.40 15.32
C ASP A 20 -9.49 23.37 15.82
N PHE A 21 -9.51 22.19 15.21
CA PHE A 21 -10.41 21.08 15.57
C PHE A 21 -9.60 19.88 16.06
N PRO A 22 -8.98 19.95 17.25
CA PRO A 22 -8.09 18.90 17.70
C PRO A 22 -8.88 17.63 18.03
N LEU A 23 -8.41 16.50 17.48
CA LEU A 23 -8.88 15.17 17.87
C LEU A 23 -8.35 14.81 19.26
N PRO A 24 -9.22 14.39 20.21
CA PRO A 24 -8.79 13.77 21.46
C PRO A 24 -7.89 12.56 21.17
N ASP A 25 -6.74 12.49 21.83
CA ASP A 25 -5.70 11.48 21.60
C ASP A 25 -5.23 11.37 20.13
N GLY A 26 -5.46 12.42 19.34
CA GLY A 26 -5.08 12.50 17.94
C GLY A 26 -3.56 12.56 17.75
N PHE A 27 -3.09 11.97 16.65
CA PHE A 27 -1.70 12.10 16.23
C PHE A 27 -1.55 13.23 15.21
N TYR A 28 -0.70 14.20 15.52
CA TYR A 28 -0.29 15.26 14.60
C TYR A 28 1.12 14.96 14.10
N TYR A 29 1.30 14.97 12.79
CA TYR A 29 2.59 14.61 12.21
C TYR A 29 3.68 15.65 12.48
N TYR A 30 3.31 16.92 12.59
CA TYR A 30 4.22 18.03 12.85
C TYR A 30 4.14 18.51 14.29
N VAL A 31 5.25 19.02 14.83
CA VAL A 31 5.30 19.59 16.18
C VAL A 31 4.45 20.86 16.23
N LYS A 32 3.61 21.01 17.26
CA LYS A 32 2.81 22.22 17.51
C LYS A 32 3.71 23.34 18.04
N ASP A 33 3.61 24.52 17.47
CA ASP A 33 4.23 25.75 17.97
C ASP A 33 3.37 26.33 19.11
N PRO A 34 3.90 26.42 20.35
CA PRO A 34 3.18 27.00 21.47
C PRO A 34 2.84 28.49 21.30
N ALA A 35 3.62 29.23 20.50
CA ALA A 35 3.45 30.68 20.34
C ALA A 35 2.31 31.03 19.36
N SER A 36 2.29 30.39 18.19
CA SER A 36 1.24 30.63 17.18
C SER A 36 0.03 29.70 17.32
N GLY A 37 0.17 28.57 18.01
CA GLY A 37 -0.84 27.51 18.04
C GLY A 37 -0.91 26.68 16.75
N LEU A 38 -0.07 26.97 15.75
CA LEU A 38 -0.01 26.27 14.47
C LEU A 38 0.99 25.10 14.47
N ASN A 39 1.01 24.32 13.40
CA ASN A 39 2.01 23.30 13.17
C ASN A 39 3.31 23.91 12.62
N THR A 40 4.44 23.48 13.16
CA THR A 40 5.77 23.73 12.58
C THR A 40 5.99 22.88 11.32
N GLN A 41 7.13 23.04 10.66
CA GLN A 41 7.57 22.15 9.56
C GLN A 41 8.37 20.93 10.07
N VAL A 42 8.55 20.80 11.38
CA VAL A 42 9.36 19.73 11.97
C VAL A 42 8.48 18.51 12.22
N PRO A 43 8.72 17.37 11.56
CA PRO A 43 7.97 16.15 11.81
C PRO A 43 8.32 15.57 13.19
N ILE A 44 7.32 15.00 13.87
CA ILE A 44 7.51 14.26 15.11
C ILE A 44 8.29 12.97 14.83
N ASN A 45 9.23 12.61 15.72
CA ASN A 45 9.91 11.32 15.66
C ASN A 45 8.90 10.18 15.91
N ARG A 46 8.78 9.25 14.95
CA ARG A 46 7.82 8.13 14.99
C ARG A 46 8.49 6.78 15.23
N ALA A 47 9.80 6.74 15.45
CA ALA A 47 10.57 5.50 15.58
C ALA A 47 10.01 4.58 16.67
N ASP A 48 9.71 5.15 17.84
CA ASP A 48 9.26 4.38 19.02
C ASP A 48 7.77 4.06 19.03
N ARG A 49 7.01 4.55 18.03
CA ARG A 49 5.56 4.32 17.98
C ARG A 49 5.28 2.91 17.44
N PRO A 50 4.57 2.03 18.18
CA PRO A 50 4.24 0.71 17.66
C PRO A 50 3.30 0.81 16.44
N PRO A 51 3.35 -0.14 15.50
CA PRO A 51 2.40 -0.21 14.40
C PRO A 51 1.00 -0.61 14.89
N ASP A 52 -0.05 -0.04 14.29
CA ASP A 52 -1.46 -0.30 14.66
C ASP A 52 -1.98 -1.70 14.24
N TYR A 53 -1.11 -2.53 13.65
CA TYR A 53 -1.44 -3.87 13.20
C TYR A 53 -0.22 -4.80 13.37
N PRO A 54 -0.40 -6.02 13.93
CA PRO A 54 0.71 -6.94 14.12
C PRO A 54 1.18 -7.53 12.78
N VAL A 55 2.50 -7.72 12.65
CA VAL A 55 3.06 -8.42 11.50
C VAL A 55 2.71 -9.91 11.56
N THR A 56 2.16 -10.43 10.46
CA THR A 56 1.76 -11.84 10.38
C THR A 56 2.92 -12.73 9.94
N LEU A 57 2.89 -14.00 10.36
CA LEU A 57 3.85 -15.01 9.88
C LEU A 57 3.82 -15.14 8.35
N ASN A 58 2.61 -15.07 7.76
CA ASN A 58 2.43 -15.11 6.32
C ASN A 58 3.19 -13.98 5.61
N HIS A 59 3.15 -12.75 6.14
CA HIS A 59 3.94 -11.64 5.58
C HIS A 59 5.43 -11.96 5.57
N ARG A 60 5.98 -12.46 6.69
CA ARG A 60 7.41 -12.85 6.77
C ARG A 60 7.77 -13.95 5.77
N LEU A 61 6.92 -14.96 5.64
CA LEU A 61 7.10 -16.06 4.67
C LEU A 61 7.06 -15.54 3.23
N MET A 62 6.07 -14.72 2.88
CA MET A 62 5.94 -14.15 1.55
C MET A 62 7.13 -13.27 1.18
N ARG A 63 7.64 -12.49 2.13
CA ARG A 63 8.86 -11.70 1.97
C ARG A 63 10.09 -12.56 1.68
N LEU A 64 10.24 -13.68 2.39
CA LEU A 64 11.31 -14.65 2.13
C LEU A 64 11.17 -15.30 0.75
N VAL A 65 9.98 -15.78 0.39
CA VAL A 65 9.70 -16.39 -0.91
C VAL A 65 9.97 -15.38 -2.04
N HIS A 66 9.51 -14.15 -1.89
CA HIS A 66 9.76 -13.06 -2.83
C HIS A 66 11.26 -12.82 -3.01
N ARG A 67 12.00 -12.65 -1.90
CA ARG A 67 13.45 -12.46 -1.92
C ARG A 67 14.17 -13.61 -2.63
N LEU A 68 13.75 -14.85 -2.44
CA LEU A 68 14.45 -16.00 -3.04
C LEU A 68 14.09 -16.22 -4.52
N ALA A 69 12.81 -16.12 -4.88
CA ALA A 69 12.32 -16.54 -6.20
C ALA A 69 12.03 -15.40 -7.16
N PHE A 70 11.60 -14.23 -6.67
CA PHE A 70 11.07 -13.15 -7.49
C PHE A 70 12.04 -11.98 -7.69
N THR A 71 13.12 -11.89 -6.93
CA THR A 71 14.16 -10.87 -7.17
C THR A 71 15.14 -11.31 -8.28
N PRO A 72 15.34 -10.50 -9.33
CA PRO A 72 16.18 -10.87 -10.48
C PRO A 72 17.62 -11.29 -10.11
N ASP A 73 18.19 -10.66 -9.08
CA ASP A 73 19.59 -10.85 -8.67
C ASP A 73 19.83 -12.10 -7.79
N LYS A 74 18.83 -12.98 -7.63
CA LYS A 74 18.92 -14.16 -6.75
C LYS A 74 18.81 -15.47 -7.51
N ASN A 75 19.45 -16.50 -6.95
CA ASN A 75 19.76 -17.75 -7.65
C ASN A 75 18.55 -18.56 -8.13
N LEU A 76 17.36 -18.42 -7.49
CA LEU A 76 16.18 -19.16 -7.94
C LEU A 76 15.44 -18.47 -9.09
N PHE A 77 15.62 -17.15 -9.27
CA PHE A 77 14.91 -16.40 -10.30
C PHE A 77 15.22 -16.91 -11.72
N PRO A 78 16.48 -17.16 -12.13
CA PRO A 78 16.77 -17.72 -13.46
C PRO A 78 16.13 -19.08 -13.69
N ALA A 79 16.13 -19.95 -12.67
CA ALA A 79 15.54 -21.28 -12.74
C ALA A 79 14.01 -21.20 -12.87
N ALA A 80 13.36 -20.38 -12.04
CA ALA A 80 11.92 -20.12 -12.11
C ALA A 80 11.53 -19.52 -13.46
N ARG A 81 12.26 -18.50 -13.93
CA ARG A 81 12.04 -17.88 -15.23
C ARG A 81 12.15 -18.88 -16.38
N ARG A 82 13.17 -19.75 -16.37
CA ARG A 82 13.33 -20.83 -17.35
C ARG A 82 12.17 -21.83 -17.30
N HIS A 83 11.70 -22.18 -16.11
CA HIS A 83 10.56 -23.08 -15.92
C HIS A 83 9.27 -22.48 -16.50
N TYR A 84 8.92 -21.24 -16.14
CA TYR A 84 7.70 -20.60 -16.60
C TYR A 84 7.70 -20.29 -18.09
N ARG A 85 8.84 -19.90 -18.68
CA ARG A 85 8.96 -19.71 -20.13
C ARG A 85 8.73 -20.98 -20.95
N LYS A 86 8.96 -22.17 -20.38
CA LYS A 86 8.69 -23.46 -21.05
C LYS A 86 7.22 -23.88 -20.97
N LYS A 87 6.43 -23.30 -20.06
CA LYS A 87 5.00 -23.62 -19.96
C LYS A 87 4.24 -22.94 -21.09
N LYS A 88 3.33 -23.66 -21.74
CA LYS A 88 2.47 -23.14 -22.82
C LYS A 88 1.07 -22.73 -22.37
N ALA A 89 0.63 -23.17 -21.18
CA ALA A 89 -0.74 -23.01 -20.70
C ALA A 89 -0.78 -22.19 -19.40
N PRO A 90 -0.90 -20.84 -19.47
CA PRO A 90 -0.94 -19.99 -18.29
C PRO A 90 -2.22 -20.18 -17.45
N SER A 91 -3.29 -20.73 -18.03
CA SER A 91 -4.55 -21.04 -17.33
C SER A 91 -4.45 -22.24 -16.37
N ARG A 92 -3.48 -23.15 -16.55
CA ARG A 92 -3.31 -24.33 -15.69
C ARG A 92 -2.47 -24.00 -14.45
N HIS A 93 -3.07 -23.27 -13.51
CA HIS A 93 -2.36 -22.67 -12.37
C HIS A 93 -3.02 -22.95 -11.00
N ARG A 94 -3.77 -24.06 -10.90
CA ARG A 94 -4.56 -24.43 -9.71
C ARG A 94 -3.76 -24.43 -8.41
N LEU A 95 -2.50 -24.89 -8.44
CA LEU A 95 -1.64 -24.90 -7.25
C LEU A 95 -1.28 -23.48 -6.79
N GLU A 96 -0.89 -22.60 -7.72
CA GLU A 96 -0.63 -21.19 -7.39
C GLU A 96 -1.89 -20.53 -6.83
N HIS A 97 -3.02 -20.73 -7.52
CA HIS A 97 -4.29 -20.14 -7.13
C HIS A 97 -4.68 -20.60 -5.71
N LEU A 98 -4.59 -21.90 -5.41
CA LEU A 98 -4.87 -22.44 -4.07
C LEU A 98 -3.97 -21.81 -3.00
N ILE A 99 -2.66 -21.76 -3.24
CA ILE A 99 -1.70 -21.15 -2.29
C ILE A 99 -2.07 -19.69 -2.02
N LYS A 100 -2.39 -18.91 -3.07
CA LYS A 100 -2.71 -17.49 -2.94
C LYS A 100 -4.11 -17.23 -2.37
N VAL A 101 -5.08 -18.12 -2.58
CA VAL A 101 -6.39 -18.03 -1.93
C VAL A 101 -6.23 -18.23 -0.43
N LEU A 102 -5.53 -19.28 -0.01
CA LEU A 102 -5.32 -19.57 1.41
C LEU A 102 -4.43 -18.53 2.11
N GLY A 103 -3.42 -17.99 1.41
CA GLY A 103 -2.48 -17.02 1.99
C GLY A 103 -2.94 -15.56 1.92
N ASN A 104 -3.70 -15.17 0.90
CA ASN A 104 -3.91 -13.75 0.59
C ASN A 104 -5.34 -13.42 0.08
N ASP A 105 -6.28 -14.37 0.14
CA ASP A 105 -7.65 -14.23 -0.36
C ASP A 105 -7.70 -13.87 -1.86
N CYS A 106 -6.83 -14.47 -2.68
CA CYS A 106 -6.67 -14.16 -4.09
C CYS A 106 -7.97 -14.15 -4.91
N GLN A 107 -8.13 -13.15 -5.79
CA GLN A 107 -9.28 -12.98 -6.69
C GLN A 107 -8.96 -13.31 -8.17
N ASP A 108 -7.81 -13.94 -8.41
CA ASP A 108 -7.42 -14.44 -9.74
C ASP A 108 -7.34 -13.39 -10.86
N CYS A 109 -6.85 -12.20 -10.54
CA CYS A 109 -6.68 -11.13 -11.52
C CYS A 109 -5.55 -11.39 -12.54
N GLY A 110 -4.63 -12.32 -12.27
CA GLY A 110 -3.49 -12.67 -13.12
C GLY A 110 -2.39 -11.61 -13.26
N ASP A 111 -2.65 -10.38 -12.88
CA ASP A 111 -1.68 -9.28 -12.77
C ASP A 111 -1.51 -8.95 -11.28
N CYS A 112 -0.50 -9.50 -10.61
CA CYS A 112 -0.51 -9.59 -9.14
C CYS A 112 0.26 -8.44 -8.47
N ALA A 113 -0.46 -7.58 -7.75
CA ALA A 113 0.11 -6.45 -6.99
C ALA A 113 0.35 -6.78 -5.50
N LEU A 114 0.74 -8.02 -5.18
CA LEU A 114 1.03 -8.39 -3.78
C LEU A 114 2.30 -7.71 -3.29
N LEU A 115 3.34 -7.66 -4.13
CA LEU A 115 4.62 -7.07 -3.74
C LEU A 115 4.46 -5.59 -3.39
N ASP A 116 3.70 -4.88 -4.21
CA ASP A 116 3.52 -3.43 -4.17
C ASP A 116 2.74 -2.96 -2.92
N LEU A 117 1.95 -3.86 -2.32
CA LEU A 117 1.17 -3.58 -1.11
C LEU A 117 1.58 -4.48 0.06
N ALA A 118 2.89 -4.65 0.26
CA ALA A 118 3.48 -5.36 1.40
C ALA A 118 2.92 -6.78 1.62
N TYR A 119 2.71 -7.51 0.53
CA TYR A 119 2.13 -8.87 0.45
C TYR A 119 0.65 -8.95 0.86
N LEU A 120 -0.07 -7.84 0.77
CA LEU A 120 -1.52 -7.79 0.92
C LEU A 120 -2.17 -7.66 -0.45
N CYS A 121 -3.27 -8.36 -0.69
CA CYS A 121 -3.96 -8.31 -1.97
C CYS A 121 -4.90 -7.08 -2.00
N PRO A 122 -4.63 -6.04 -2.82
CA PRO A 122 -5.52 -4.88 -2.91
C PRO A 122 -6.90 -5.26 -3.46
N MET A 123 -6.98 -6.29 -4.30
CA MET A 123 -8.21 -6.73 -4.96
C MET A 123 -9.16 -7.52 -4.04
N SER A 124 -8.67 -8.04 -2.92
CA SER A 124 -9.52 -8.80 -1.97
C SER A 124 -9.68 -8.09 -0.63
N GLN A 125 -8.61 -7.43 -0.18
CA GLN A 125 -8.57 -6.83 1.16
C GLN A 125 -9.10 -5.40 1.15
N CYS A 126 -9.09 -4.71 0.01
CA CYS A 126 -9.78 -3.42 -0.12
C CYS A 126 -11.17 -3.63 -0.75
N PRO A 127 -12.28 -3.19 -0.11
CA PRO A 127 -13.60 -3.24 -0.75
C PRO A 127 -13.70 -2.38 -2.01
N LYS A 128 -12.78 -1.44 -2.19
CA LYS A 128 -12.71 -0.56 -3.37
C LYS A 128 -11.79 -1.10 -4.46
N ASN A 129 -11.13 -2.25 -4.25
CA ASN A 129 -10.17 -2.85 -5.18
C ASN A 129 -9.07 -1.88 -5.66
N GLN A 130 -8.67 -0.93 -4.81
CA GLN A 130 -7.70 0.11 -5.16
C GLN A 130 -6.27 -0.39 -4.94
N ARG A 131 -5.46 -0.36 -6.00
CA ARG A 131 -4.02 -0.64 -5.95
C ARG A 131 -3.17 0.52 -5.46
N ASN A 132 -3.67 1.74 -5.67
CA ASN A 132 -3.04 2.98 -5.21
C ASN A 132 -3.93 3.62 -4.14
N GLY A 133 -3.33 4.08 -3.06
CA GLY A 133 -4.03 4.67 -1.94
C GLY A 133 -3.03 5.32 -0.97
N PRO A 134 -3.44 5.65 0.26
CA PRO A 134 -4.77 5.42 0.85
C PRO A 134 -5.87 6.28 0.22
N CYS A 135 -7.11 5.82 0.30
CA CYS A 135 -8.29 6.53 -0.24
C CYS A 135 -8.80 7.70 0.62
N GLY A 136 -8.10 8.07 1.71
CA GLY A 136 -8.55 9.06 2.70
C GLY A 136 -9.67 8.61 3.63
N GLY A 137 -10.42 7.57 3.29
CA GLY A 137 -11.59 7.09 4.06
C GLY A 137 -11.30 6.25 5.30
N SER A 138 -10.04 6.04 5.71
CA SER A 138 -9.77 5.23 6.91
C SER A 138 -9.85 6.08 8.17
N ARG A 139 -10.52 5.56 9.21
CA ARG A 139 -10.61 6.20 10.54
C ARG A 139 -10.29 5.18 11.62
N ASP A 140 -9.46 5.56 12.59
CA ASP A 140 -9.07 4.70 13.72
C ASP A 140 -8.56 3.31 13.27
N SER A 141 -7.78 3.31 12.19
CA SER A 141 -7.28 2.12 11.48
C SER A 141 -8.33 1.25 10.76
N TRP A 142 -9.61 1.60 10.84
CA TRP A 142 -10.71 0.89 10.17
C TRP A 142 -10.98 1.44 8.78
N CYS A 143 -11.52 0.59 7.90
CA CYS A 143 -12.03 1.02 6.60
C CYS A 143 -13.41 1.69 6.76
N GLU A 144 -13.67 2.82 6.10
CA GLU A 144 -14.98 3.49 6.10
C GLU A 144 -16.14 2.59 5.66
N VAL A 145 -15.91 1.67 4.72
CA VAL A 145 -16.96 0.77 4.22
C VAL A 145 -17.37 -0.24 5.30
N PHE A 146 -16.45 -0.59 6.21
CA PHE A 146 -16.68 -1.58 7.26
C PHE A 146 -16.10 -1.12 8.61
N PRO A 147 -16.67 -0.06 9.22
CA PRO A 147 -16.20 0.47 10.51
C PRO A 147 -16.26 -0.61 11.60
N GLY A 148 -15.20 -0.72 12.40
CA GLY A 148 -15.11 -1.71 13.50
C GLY A 148 -15.03 -3.19 13.06
N LYS A 149 -15.15 -3.50 11.77
CA LYS A 149 -15.17 -4.88 11.25
C LYS A 149 -13.94 -5.22 10.42
N LYS A 150 -13.45 -4.30 9.57
CA LYS A 150 -12.31 -4.54 8.67
C LYS A 150 -11.26 -3.44 8.81
N LYS A 151 -10.03 -3.82 9.20
CA LYS A 151 -8.89 -2.89 9.20
C LYS A 151 -8.54 -2.47 7.77
N CYS A 152 -8.19 -1.20 7.60
CA CYS A 152 -7.80 -0.67 6.30
C CYS A 152 -6.54 -1.39 5.78
N VAL A 153 -6.55 -1.82 4.51
CA VAL A 153 -5.41 -2.52 3.91
C VAL A 153 -4.13 -1.68 3.91
N TRP A 154 -4.25 -0.36 3.72
CA TRP A 154 -3.12 0.57 3.73
C TRP A 154 -2.52 0.76 5.13
N VAL A 155 -3.35 0.72 6.17
CA VAL A 155 -2.87 0.71 7.56
C VAL A 155 -2.11 -0.58 7.85
N LYS A 156 -2.63 -1.72 7.38
CA LYS A 156 -1.93 -3.01 7.48
C LYS A 156 -0.60 -2.95 6.72
N ALA A 157 -0.58 -2.43 5.49
CA ALA A 157 0.63 -2.33 4.67
C ALA A 157 1.70 -1.46 5.35
N TYR A 158 1.30 -0.29 5.87
CA TYR A 158 2.18 0.59 6.63
C TYR A 158 2.78 -0.12 7.85
N ALA A 159 1.96 -0.84 8.62
CA ALA A 159 2.44 -1.61 9.77
C ALA A 159 3.47 -2.69 9.38
N MET A 160 3.23 -3.40 8.28
CA MET A 160 4.16 -4.39 7.75
C MET A 160 5.50 -3.77 7.36
N LEU A 161 5.48 -2.67 6.61
CA LEU A 161 6.69 -2.00 6.11
C LEU A 161 7.46 -1.28 7.21
N LYS A 162 6.76 -0.62 8.15
CA LYS A 162 7.37 0.06 9.29
C LYS A 162 8.24 -0.88 10.13
N THR A 163 7.84 -2.15 10.24
CA THR A 163 8.61 -3.16 10.98
C THR A 163 10.00 -3.41 10.38
N TYR A 164 10.21 -3.07 9.11
CA TYR A 164 11.49 -3.16 8.42
C TYR A 164 12.11 -1.78 8.12
N GLY A 165 11.49 -0.68 8.56
CA GLY A 165 11.93 0.68 8.25
C GLY A 165 11.71 1.08 6.78
N GLU A 166 10.73 0.46 6.11
CA GLU A 166 10.46 0.63 4.68
C GLU A 166 9.16 1.40 4.40
N GLU A 167 8.61 2.11 5.38
CA GLU A 167 7.33 2.82 5.22
C GLU A 167 7.33 3.88 4.11
N SER A 168 8.51 4.39 3.73
CA SER A 168 8.67 5.34 2.63
C SER A 168 8.31 4.74 1.27
N GLU A 169 8.34 3.41 1.12
CA GLU A 169 7.98 2.74 -0.14
C GLU A 169 6.54 3.02 -0.56
N LEU A 170 5.62 3.21 0.39
CA LEU A 170 4.21 3.51 0.09
C LEU A 170 4.02 4.87 -0.59
N ALA A 171 4.93 5.82 -0.42
CA ALA A 171 4.82 7.14 -1.02
C ALA A 171 5.32 7.18 -2.47
N GLY A 172 6.23 6.28 -2.84
CA GLY A 172 6.95 6.33 -4.11
C GLY A 172 6.48 5.32 -5.17
N GLN A 173 5.56 4.42 -4.83
CA GLN A 173 5.16 3.32 -5.73
C GLN A 173 3.79 3.61 -6.35
N TYR A 174 3.81 4.02 -7.62
CA TYR A 174 2.62 3.97 -8.47
C TYR A 174 2.49 2.58 -9.09
N VAL A 175 1.34 1.94 -8.86
CA VAL A 175 0.99 0.65 -9.46
C VAL A 175 0.00 0.89 -10.58
N PRO A 176 0.32 0.52 -11.84
CA PRO A 176 -0.60 0.67 -12.95
C PRO A 176 -1.95 -0.04 -12.73
N PRO A 177 -2.99 0.37 -13.45
CA PRO A 177 -4.27 -0.33 -13.48
C PRO A 177 -4.08 -1.81 -13.81
N VAL A 178 -4.96 -2.64 -13.25
CA VAL A 178 -4.93 -4.09 -13.50
C VAL A 178 -5.10 -4.39 -14.98
N ILE A 179 -4.25 -5.26 -15.51
CA ILE A 179 -4.38 -5.79 -16.88
C ILE A 179 -5.45 -6.90 -16.87
N TRP A 180 -6.71 -6.54 -17.14
CA TRP A 180 -7.85 -7.47 -17.05
C TRP A 180 -7.79 -8.64 -18.05
N ASP A 181 -7.06 -8.51 -19.15
CA ASP A 181 -6.83 -9.60 -20.12
C ASP A 181 -6.07 -10.80 -19.51
N LEU A 182 -5.40 -10.59 -18.37
CA LEU A 182 -4.69 -11.64 -17.64
C LEU A 182 -5.58 -12.37 -16.62
N ARG A 183 -6.85 -11.98 -16.46
CA ARG A 183 -7.76 -12.60 -15.50
C ARG A 183 -7.83 -14.12 -15.70
N GLN A 184 -7.87 -14.87 -14.60
CA GLN A 184 -7.85 -16.35 -14.59
C GLN A 184 -6.60 -16.98 -15.23
N THR A 185 -5.49 -16.26 -15.22
CA THR A 185 -4.18 -16.80 -15.62
C THR A 185 -3.17 -16.71 -14.48
N SER A 186 -2.15 -17.57 -14.55
CA SER A 186 -1.05 -17.60 -13.58
C SER A 186 -0.33 -16.26 -13.48
N ALA A 187 -0.42 -15.60 -12.32
CA ALA A 187 0.33 -14.39 -12.07
C ALA A 187 1.84 -14.65 -11.99
N TRP A 188 2.28 -15.81 -11.51
CA TRP A 188 3.70 -16.19 -11.57
C TRP A 188 4.18 -16.31 -13.01
N TYR A 189 3.41 -16.97 -13.88
CA TYR A 189 3.73 -17.04 -15.30
C TYR A 189 3.81 -15.64 -15.93
N ASN A 190 2.83 -14.77 -15.67
CA ASN A 190 2.80 -13.43 -16.24
C ASN A 190 3.98 -12.58 -15.76
N TYR A 191 4.36 -12.66 -14.49
CA TYR A 191 5.56 -12.03 -13.95
C TYR A 191 6.84 -12.49 -14.68
N TYR A 192 7.10 -13.80 -14.71
CA TYR A 192 8.34 -14.32 -15.31
C TYR A 192 8.40 -14.19 -16.85
N THR A 193 7.25 -14.03 -17.50
CA THR A 193 7.16 -13.80 -18.95
C THR A 193 7.07 -12.31 -19.31
N GLY A 194 6.99 -11.41 -18.31
CA GLY A 194 6.96 -9.97 -18.52
C GLY A 194 5.64 -9.44 -19.09
N ARG A 195 4.52 -10.13 -18.81
CA ARG A 195 3.18 -9.74 -19.28
C ARG A 195 2.43 -8.84 -18.29
N ASP A 196 2.85 -8.84 -17.03
CA ASP A 196 2.17 -8.12 -15.95
C ASP A 196 2.69 -6.67 -15.80
N HIS A 197 2.09 -5.90 -14.90
CA HIS A 197 2.46 -4.49 -14.70
C HIS A 197 3.90 -4.28 -14.19
N SER A 198 4.59 -5.35 -13.75
CA SER A 198 5.96 -5.26 -13.25
C SER A 198 6.99 -5.08 -14.37
N SER A 199 6.64 -5.45 -15.61
CA SER A 199 7.50 -5.27 -16.78
C SER A 199 7.45 -3.88 -17.39
N ILE A 200 6.44 -3.07 -17.03
CA ILE A 200 6.29 -1.69 -17.48
C ILE A 200 7.43 -0.85 -16.89
N THR A 201 8.18 -0.15 -17.74
CA THR A 201 9.30 0.69 -17.30
C THR A 201 8.81 1.86 -16.45
N LYS A 202 9.68 2.45 -15.62
CA LYS A 202 9.30 3.61 -14.80
C LYS A 202 8.82 4.79 -15.65
N GLU A 203 9.43 5.01 -16.81
CA GLU A 203 9.06 6.06 -17.77
C GLU A 203 7.65 5.82 -18.37
N GLU A 204 7.26 4.57 -18.57
CA GLU A 204 5.91 4.20 -19.03
C GLU A 204 4.86 4.21 -17.91
N LYS A 205 5.28 4.24 -16.63
CA LYS A 205 4.38 4.36 -15.46
C LYS A 205 4.01 5.80 -15.12
N GLU A 206 4.82 6.76 -15.55
CA GLU A 206 4.68 8.19 -15.26
C GLU A 206 3.97 8.98 -16.38
N ASN A 207 3.84 8.39 -17.58
CA ASN A 207 3.10 8.92 -18.72
C ASN A 207 1.65 8.41 -18.77
#